data_AF-A0A9Q0WV45-F1
#
_entry.id   AF-A0A9Q0WV45-F1
#
_cell.length_a   1.000
_cell.length_b   1.000
_cell.length_c   1.000
_cell.angle_alpha   90.00
_cell.angle_beta   90.00
_cell.angle_gamma   90.00
#
_symmetry.space_group_name_H-M   'P 1'
#
loop_
_entity.id
_entity.type
_entity.pdbx_description
1 polymer ?
#
loop_
_entity_poly.entity_id
_entity_poly.type
_entity_poly.pdbx_seq_one_letter_code
_entity_poly.pdbx_strand_id
1 'polypeptide(L)'
;MLHKTISKALVTTTSSLSKAAVMTSLLSSTTYPRKSPPPLTLTQPQPHPLLLHWTPLSSDSPSHTEEIECDKLELDVQLSNDIIVGFAKAGDLSKALEFLGAVQGSGLSVKTATLVTVIWALGNGGRTVEAEAIFEEMRDNGLKPRTRAYNALLRGYVKAGLLKDAEFVVSEMERSGVLPNEQTYSFLIDAYGNAGRWESARIVLKEMEASNVQPNAYVFSRILSSYRDKGEWQKSFQVLKEMENSGVRPDRGREAR
;
A
#
# COMPACT_ATOMS: atom_id res chain seq x y z
N MET A 1 45.82 1.58 -7.38
CA MET A 1 44.43 1.87 -6.95
C MET A 1 43.36 1.58 -8.02
N LEU A 2 43.68 1.39 -9.31
CA LEU A 2 42.68 1.07 -10.35
C LEU A 2 42.06 -0.35 -10.27
N HIS A 3 42.78 -1.35 -9.73
CA HIS A 3 42.32 -2.74 -9.76
C HIS A 3 41.13 -3.04 -8.83
N LYS A 4 40.95 -2.25 -7.75
CA LYS A 4 39.80 -2.39 -6.82
C LYS A 4 38.52 -1.78 -7.39
N THR A 5 38.63 -0.76 -8.23
CA THR A 5 37.47 -0.06 -8.82
C THR A 5 36.85 -0.88 -9.95
N ILE A 6 37.69 -1.55 -10.75
CA ILE A 6 37.24 -2.42 -11.85
C ILE A 6 36.52 -3.66 -11.30
N SER A 7 36.99 -4.22 -10.19
CA SER A 7 36.36 -5.38 -9.53
C SER A 7 34.96 -5.03 -8.96
N LYS A 8 34.76 -3.82 -8.41
CA LYS A 8 33.43 -3.37 -7.96
C LYS A 8 32.45 -3.13 -9.11
N ALA A 9 32.91 -2.57 -10.23
CA ALA A 9 32.07 -2.33 -11.40
C ALA A 9 31.66 -3.64 -12.12
N LEU A 10 32.53 -4.65 -12.15
CA LEU A 10 32.22 -5.97 -12.71
C LEU A 10 31.17 -6.73 -11.87
N VAL A 11 31.18 -6.57 -10.54
CA VAL A 11 30.20 -7.22 -9.65
C VAL A 11 28.82 -6.55 -9.70
N THR A 12 28.75 -5.22 -9.82
CA THR A 12 27.46 -4.51 -9.97
C THR A 12 26.81 -4.77 -11.34
N THR A 13 27.61 -4.92 -12.39
CA THR A 13 27.11 -5.20 -13.75
C THR A 13 26.64 -6.65 -13.90
N THR A 14 27.28 -7.60 -13.23
CA THR A 14 26.84 -9.02 -13.25
C THR A 14 25.56 -9.25 -12.44
N SER A 15 25.32 -8.47 -11.37
CA SER A 15 24.06 -8.50 -10.61
C SER A 15 22.86 -7.99 -11.42
N SER A 16 23.01 -6.89 -12.17
CA SER A 16 21.93 -6.34 -13.01
C SER A 16 21.63 -7.22 -14.23
N LEU A 17 22.65 -7.83 -14.83
CA LEU A 17 22.49 -8.76 -15.97
C LEU A 17 21.76 -10.06 -15.57
N SER A 18 21.98 -10.56 -14.36
CA SER A 18 21.24 -11.72 -13.83
C SER A 18 19.76 -11.38 -13.54
N LYS A 19 19.48 -10.17 -13.00
CA LYS A 19 18.12 -9.65 -12.76
C LYS A 19 17.30 -9.52 -14.05
N ALA A 20 17.91 -9.08 -15.16
CA ALA A 20 17.22 -8.92 -16.45
C ALA A 20 16.94 -10.25 -17.18
N ALA A 21 17.84 -11.23 -17.09
CA ALA A 21 17.72 -12.52 -17.77
C ALA A 21 16.55 -13.37 -17.23
N VAL A 22 16.27 -13.32 -15.93
CA VAL A 22 15.13 -14.03 -15.31
C VAL A 22 13.78 -13.39 -15.70
N MET A 23 13.72 -12.06 -15.81
CA MET A 23 12.49 -11.35 -16.21
C MET A 23 12.13 -11.49 -17.69
N THR A 24 13.13 -11.61 -18.58
CA THR A 24 12.89 -11.62 -20.04
C THR A 24 12.38 -12.97 -20.55
N SER A 25 12.64 -14.07 -19.83
CA SER A 25 12.23 -15.43 -20.20
C SER A 25 10.73 -15.72 -19.99
N LEU A 26 10.03 -14.95 -19.14
CA LEU A 26 8.65 -15.25 -18.72
C LEU A 26 7.56 -14.37 -19.37
N LEU A 27 7.94 -13.38 -20.19
CA LEU A 27 7.01 -12.43 -20.80
C LEU A 27 6.66 -12.74 -22.28
N SER A 28 7.16 -13.83 -22.87
CA SER A 28 6.87 -14.16 -24.29
C SER A 28 5.60 -15.00 -24.52
N SER A 29 4.80 -15.25 -23.48
CA SER A 29 3.56 -16.02 -23.63
C SER A 29 2.48 -15.41 -22.76
N THR A 30 1.69 -14.49 -23.32
CA THR A 30 0.22 -14.52 -23.35
C THR A 30 -0.30 -13.17 -23.85
N THR A 31 -0.59 -13.06 -25.15
CA THR A 31 -1.35 -11.96 -25.73
C THR A 31 -2.84 -12.21 -25.50
N TYR A 32 -3.54 -11.32 -24.77
CA TYR A 32 -5.00 -11.31 -24.69
C TYR A 32 -5.58 -10.13 -25.50
N PRO A 33 -6.59 -10.34 -26.36
CA PRO A 33 -7.22 -9.25 -27.09
C PRO A 33 -8.30 -8.55 -26.23
N ARG A 34 -8.26 -7.22 -26.23
CA ARG A 34 -9.22 -6.31 -25.57
C ARG A 34 -10.51 -6.26 -26.38
N LYS A 35 -11.63 -6.77 -25.85
CA LYS A 35 -12.98 -6.55 -26.44
C LYS A 35 -13.54 -5.22 -25.92
N SER A 36 -13.97 -4.35 -26.81
CA SER A 36 -14.70 -3.12 -26.50
C SER A 36 -16.17 -3.44 -26.12
N PRO A 37 -16.78 -2.73 -25.16
CA PRO A 37 -18.20 -2.86 -24.86
C PRO A 37 -19.06 -2.05 -25.85
N PRO A 38 -20.33 -2.43 -26.10
CA PRO A 38 -21.23 -1.70 -26.98
C PRO A 38 -21.83 -0.46 -26.28
N PRO A 39 -22.33 0.54 -27.03
CA PRO A 39 -22.86 1.77 -26.47
C PRO A 39 -24.24 1.56 -25.82
N LEU A 40 -24.45 2.19 -24.66
CA LEU A 40 -25.72 2.20 -23.94
C LEU A 40 -26.68 3.23 -24.55
N THR A 41 -27.83 2.77 -25.03
CA THR A 41 -28.94 3.60 -25.53
C THR A 41 -29.72 4.17 -24.34
N LEU A 42 -29.83 5.50 -24.27
CA LEU A 42 -30.64 6.23 -23.29
C LEU A 42 -32.14 6.04 -23.58
N THR A 43 -32.84 5.29 -22.73
CA THR A 43 -34.32 5.32 -22.63
C THR A 43 -34.74 6.20 -21.45
N GLN A 44 -35.46 7.28 -21.74
CA GLN A 44 -36.10 8.13 -20.73
C GLN A 44 -37.26 7.39 -20.04
N PRO A 45 -37.50 7.58 -18.73
CA PRO A 45 -38.71 7.05 -18.09
C PRO A 45 -39.91 8.00 -18.30
N GLN A 46 -41.04 7.42 -18.70
CA GLN A 46 -42.36 8.05 -18.76
C GLN A 46 -42.96 8.24 -17.35
N PRO A 47 -43.78 9.26 -17.09
CA PRO A 47 -44.41 9.46 -15.78
C PRO A 47 -45.68 8.61 -15.65
N HIS A 48 -45.80 7.84 -14.57
CA HIS A 48 -47.06 7.20 -14.19
C HIS A 48 -47.82 8.05 -13.16
N PRO A 49 -49.16 8.16 -13.30
CA PRO A 49 -49.99 9.00 -12.45
C PRO A 49 -50.35 8.23 -11.19
N LEU A 50 -50.33 8.89 -10.02
CA LEU A 50 -51.34 8.73 -8.97
C LEU A 50 -51.11 9.84 -7.92
N LEU A 51 -51.93 10.88 -8.04
CA LEU A 51 -52.16 11.92 -7.05
C LEU A 51 -52.87 11.31 -5.83
N LEU A 52 -52.22 11.31 -4.68
CA LEU A 52 -52.91 11.37 -3.39
C LEU A 52 -52.42 12.63 -2.66
N HIS A 53 -53.32 13.62 -2.71
CA HIS A 53 -53.43 14.79 -1.85
C HIS A 53 -52.74 14.65 -0.48
N TRP A 54 -51.86 15.60 -0.16
CA TRP A 54 -51.47 15.87 1.23
C TRP A 54 -51.59 17.37 1.46
N THR A 55 -52.57 17.75 2.28
CA THR A 55 -52.79 19.13 2.75
C THR A 55 -51.89 19.40 3.95
N PRO A 56 -51.26 20.58 4.07
CA PRO A 56 -50.40 20.89 5.20
C PRO A 56 -51.26 21.31 6.41
N LEU A 57 -51.05 20.65 7.55
CA LEU A 57 -51.51 21.16 8.84
C LEU A 57 -50.28 21.40 9.73
N SER A 58 -50.08 22.66 10.07
CA SER A 58 -49.20 23.13 11.14
C SER A 58 -49.68 22.65 12.50
N SER A 59 -48.76 22.17 13.36
CA SER A 59 -48.55 22.67 14.73
C SER A 59 -47.68 21.69 15.54
N ASP A 60 -46.50 22.17 15.94
CA ASP A 60 -45.82 21.96 17.22
C ASP A 60 -45.81 20.58 17.89
N SER A 61 -44.64 19.93 17.88
CA SER A 61 -43.98 19.37 19.08
C SER A 61 -42.52 18.98 18.77
N PRO A 62 -41.54 19.26 19.65
CA PRO A 62 -40.12 19.11 19.34
C PRO A 62 -39.63 17.70 19.69
N SER A 63 -39.68 16.78 18.74
CA SER A 63 -38.79 15.62 18.79
C SER A 63 -37.43 16.05 18.25
N HIS A 64 -36.42 16.10 19.12
CA HIS A 64 -35.01 16.29 18.76
C HIS A 64 -34.54 15.14 17.85
N THR A 65 -34.82 15.25 16.56
CA THR A 65 -33.86 14.91 15.53
C THR A 65 -33.26 16.24 15.13
N GLU A 66 -32.07 16.55 15.66
CA GLU A 66 -31.20 17.55 15.02
C GLU A 66 -30.87 17.00 13.63
N GLU A 67 -31.81 17.19 12.71
CA GLU A 67 -31.51 17.22 11.29
C GLU A 67 -30.49 18.33 11.15
N ILE A 68 -29.26 17.95 10.81
CA ILE A 68 -28.21 18.89 10.47
C ILE A 68 -28.76 19.64 9.26
N GLU A 69 -29.22 20.86 9.51
CA GLU A 69 -29.68 21.79 8.51
C GLU A 69 -28.50 22.01 7.55
N CYS A 70 -28.60 21.42 6.36
CA CYS A 70 -27.59 21.47 5.29
C CYS A 70 -27.58 22.85 4.63
N ASP A 71 -27.51 23.90 5.43
CA ASP A 71 -27.31 25.26 4.95
C ASP A 71 -25.81 25.51 4.80
N LYS A 72 -25.32 25.26 3.59
CA LYS A 72 -24.06 25.81 3.02
C LYS A 72 -22.88 25.83 3.99
N LEU A 73 -22.52 24.68 4.54
CA LEU A 73 -21.11 24.44 4.80
C LEU A 73 -20.43 24.37 3.44
N GLU A 74 -19.84 25.48 3.00
CA GLU A 74 -18.82 25.42 1.95
C GLU A 74 -17.76 24.46 2.51
N LEU A 75 -17.80 23.21 2.03
CA LEU A 75 -16.79 22.21 2.25
C LEU A 75 -15.52 22.77 1.65
N ASP A 76 -14.81 23.57 2.43
CA ASP A 76 -13.52 24.04 2.02
C ASP A 76 -12.61 22.80 1.88
N VAL A 77 -11.56 22.97 1.08
CA VAL A 77 -10.64 21.86 0.80
C VAL A 77 -10.04 21.32 2.10
N GLN A 78 -9.93 22.12 3.17
CA GLN A 78 -9.32 21.72 4.42
C GLN A 78 -10.24 20.80 5.25
N LEU A 79 -11.47 21.22 5.51
CA LEU A 79 -12.48 20.45 6.23
C LEU A 79 -12.77 19.12 5.54
N SER A 80 -12.87 19.14 4.20
CA SER A 80 -13.04 17.93 3.39
C SER A 80 -11.90 16.92 3.58
N ASN A 81 -10.66 17.39 3.56
CA ASN A 81 -9.49 16.54 3.80
C ASN A 81 -9.49 15.97 5.23
N ASP A 82 -9.83 16.80 6.22
CA ASP A 82 -9.82 16.40 7.63
C ASP A 82 -10.89 15.33 7.93
N ILE A 83 -12.07 15.43 7.32
CA ILE A 83 -13.13 14.41 7.42
C ILE A 83 -12.68 13.08 6.79
N ILE A 84 -12.12 13.11 5.57
CA ILE A 84 -11.62 11.91 4.88
C ILE A 84 -10.53 11.23 5.72
N VAL A 85 -9.55 12.00 6.21
CA VAL A 85 -8.48 11.49 7.06
C VAL A 85 -9.03 10.93 8.38
N GLY A 86 -10.05 11.57 8.95
CA GLY A 86 -10.75 11.11 10.14
C GLY A 86 -11.34 9.72 9.97
N PHE A 87 -12.17 9.52 8.94
CA PHE A 87 -12.76 8.20 8.64
C PHE A 87 -11.72 7.14 8.30
N ALA A 88 -10.70 7.49 7.49
CA ALA A 88 -9.63 6.57 7.13
C ALA A 88 -8.87 6.07 8.37
N LYS A 89 -8.56 6.96 9.33
CA LYS A 89 -7.90 6.60 10.59
C LYS A 89 -8.80 5.80 11.53
N ALA A 90 -10.10 6.07 11.52
CA ALA A 90 -11.10 5.31 12.28
C ALA A 90 -11.34 3.89 11.72
N GLY A 91 -10.87 3.62 10.50
CA GLY A 91 -11.07 2.34 9.82
C GLY A 91 -12.44 2.22 9.12
N ASP A 92 -13.24 3.29 9.11
CA ASP A 92 -14.48 3.36 8.32
C ASP A 92 -14.14 3.70 6.86
N LEU A 93 -13.57 2.70 6.18
CA LEU A 93 -13.03 2.84 4.83
C LEU A 93 -14.12 3.14 3.80
N SER A 94 -15.36 2.67 4.05
CA SER A 94 -16.49 2.93 3.16
C SER A 94 -16.88 4.40 3.17
N LYS A 95 -17.02 5.02 4.35
CA LYS A 95 -17.27 6.47 4.43
C LYS A 95 -16.09 7.28 3.92
N ALA A 96 -14.85 6.87 4.22
CA ALA A 96 -13.67 7.55 3.69
C ALA A 96 -13.69 7.65 2.15
N LEU A 97 -14.10 6.57 1.46
CA LEU A 97 -14.23 6.55 0.00
C LEU A 97 -15.45 7.32 -0.51
N GLU A 98 -16.57 7.25 0.19
CA GLU A 98 -17.78 8.02 -0.15
C GLU A 98 -17.49 9.52 -0.13
N PHE A 99 -16.88 10.03 0.95
CA PHE A 99 -16.48 11.42 1.05
C PHE A 99 -15.39 11.78 0.02
N LEU A 100 -14.43 10.89 -0.25
CA LEU A 100 -13.43 11.12 -1.28
C LEU A 100 -14.09 11.32 -2.67
N GLY A 101 -15.02 10.44 -3.03
CA GLY A 101 -15.76 10.53 -4.29
C GLY A 101 -16.65 11.77 -4.38
N ALA A 102 -17.30 12.17 -3.28
CA ALA A 102 -18.11 13.39 -3.22
C ALA A 102 -17.26 14.66 -3.45
N VAL A 103 -16.07 14.73 -2.85
CA VAL A 103 -15.15 15.86 -3.00
C VAL A 103 -14.60 15.92 -4.43
N GLN A 104 -14.21 14.78 -5.00
CA GLN A 104 -13.76 14.68 -6.39
C GLN A 104 -14.87 15.04 -7.38
N GLY A 105 -16.11 14.57 -7.16
CA GLY A 105 -17.28 14.87 -7.99
C GLY A 105 -17.71 16.35 -7.96
N SER A 106 -17.35 17.06 -6.88
CA SER A 106 -17.56 18.50 -6.74
C SER A 106 -16.45 19.33 -7.42
N GLY A 107 -15.46 18.68 -8.05
CA GLY A 107 -14.34 19.33 -8.72
C GLY A 107 -13.25 19.86 -7.78
N LEU A 108 -13.28 19.50 -6.50
CA LEU A 108 -12.28 19.92 -5.52
C LEU A 108 -11.06 19.00 -5.56
N SER A 109 -9.87 19.60 -5.54
CA SER A 109 -8.61 18.85 -5.53
C SER A 109 -8.28 18.38 -4.11
N VAL A 110 -8.26 17.06 -3.92
CA VAL A 110 -7.86 16.42 -2.66
C VAL A 110 -6.34 16.52 -2.50
N LYS A 111 -5.86 16.81 -1.28
CA LYS A 111 -4.41 16.88 -1.02
C LYS A 111 -3.77 15.51 -1.21
N THR A 112 -2.56 15.47 -1.77
CA THR A 112 -1.79 14.22 -1.94
C THR A 112 -1.61 13.46 -0.61
N ALA A 113 -1.43 14.18 0.51
CA ALA A 113 -1.31 13.57 1.83
C ALA A 113 -2.59 12.83 2.26
N THR A 114 -3.76 13.33 1.89
CA THR A 114 -5.06 12.70 2.13
C THR A 114 -5.15 11.40 1.34
N LEU A 115 -4.85 11.43 0.02
CA LEU A 115 -4.83 10.23 -0.82
C LEU A 115 -3.90 9.14 -0.26
N VAL A 116 -2.67 9.50 0.11
CA VAL A 116 -1.71 8.56 0.72
C VAL A 116 -2.25 7.98 2.04
N THR A 117 -2.97 8.77 2.84
CA THR A 117 -3.58 8.29 4.08
C THR A 117 -4.71 7.31 3.81
N VAL A 118 -5.54 7.56 2.79
CA VAL A 118 -6.61 6.66 2.36
C VAL A 118 -6.02 5.35 1.82
N ILE A 119 -5.02 5.41 0.93
CA ILE A 119 -4.30 4.22 0.41
C ILE A 119 -3.74 3.40 1.57
N TRP A 120 -3.12 4.05 2.55
CA TRP A 120 -2.59 3.36 3.73
C TRP A 120 -3.68 2.66 4.55
N ALA A 121 -4.80 3.35 4.78
CA ALA A 121 -5.91 2.80 5.53
C ALA A 121 -6.56 1.61 4.80
N LEU A 122 -6.77 1.73 3.49
CA LEU A 122 -7.27 0.66 2.62
C LEU A 122 -6.34 -0.55 2.60
N GLY A 123 -5.04 -0.33 2.41
CA GLY A 123 -4.03 -1.38 2.47
C GLY A 123 -4.01 -2.07 3.84
N ASN A 124 -4.12 -1.31 4.94
CA ASN A 124 -4.20 -1.90 6.27
C ASN A 124 -5.52 -2.67 6.50
N GLY A 125 -6.61 -2.29 5.83
CA GLY A 125 -7.89 -2.99 5.83
C GLY A 125 -7.99 -4.15 4.86
N GLY A 126 -6.94 -4.44 4.07
CA GLY A 126 -6.94 -5.50 3.06
C GLY A 126 -7.73 -5.18 1.79
N ARG A 127 -8.22 -3.93 1.62
CA ARG A 127 -8.92 -3.45 0.42
C ARG A 127 -7.91 -3.02 -0.65
N THR A 128 -7.10 -3.98 -1.12
CA THR A 128 -5.94 -3.71 -2.01
C THR A 128 -6.34 -3.15 -3.36
N VAL A 129 -7.44 -3.64 -3.96
CA VAL A 129 -7.92 -3.20 -5.28
C VAL A 129 -8.25 -1.70 -5.28
N GLU A 130 -8.90 -1.20 -4.23
CA GLU A 130 -9.24 0.21 -4.12
C GLU A 130 -8.02 1.07 -3.77
N ALA A 131 -7.09 0.53 -2.95
CA ALA A 131 -5.82 1.20 -2.68
C ALA A 131 -5.01 1.40 -3.97
N GLU A 132 -4.97 0.38 -4.84
CA GLU A 132 -4.33 0.43 -6.16
C GLU A 132 -5.04 1.42 -7.08
N ALA A 133 -6.38 1.40 -7.14
CA ALA A 133 -7.15 2.35 -7.95
C ALA A 133 -6.84 3.81 -7.61
N ILE A 134 -6.80 4.16 -6.32
CA ILE A 134 -6.46 5.53 -5.87
C ILE A 134 -4.99 5.86 -6.16
N PHE A 135 -4.09 4.89 -6.06
CA PHE A 135 -2.68 5.11 -6.39
C PHE A 135 -2.47 5.39 -7.89
N GLU A 136 -3.16 4.66 -8.76
CA GLU A 136 -3.13 4.92 -10.20
C GLU A 136 -3.83 6.23 -10.56
N GLU A 137 -4.96 6.56 -9.93
CA GLU A 137 -5.62 7.86 -10.08
C GLU A 137 -4.66 9.01 -9.70
N MET A 138 -3.91 8.85 -8.61
CA MET A 138 -2.88 9.81 -8.21
C MET A 138 -1.84 10.02 -9.32
N ARG A 139 -1.41 8.95 -10.01
CA ARG A 139 -0.45 9.02 -11.12
C ARG A 139 -1.04 9.66 -12.37
N ASP A 140 -2.26 9.27 -12.74
CA ASP A 140 -2.96 9.78 -13.92
C ASP A 140 -3.24 11.28 -13.80
N ASN A 141 -3.47 11.77 -12.58
CA ASN A 141 -3.56 13.19 -12.27
C ASN A 141 -2.20 13.93 -12.26
N GLY A 142 -1.12 13.26 -12.68
CA GLY A 142 0.24 13.83 -12.76
C GLY A 142 0.94 13.99 -11.42
N LEU A 143 0.38 13.48 -10.32
CA LEU A 143 1.06 13.49 -9.03
C LEU A 143 2.11 12.39 -8.99
N LYS A 144 3.31 12.71 -8.50
CA LYS A 144 4.41 11.74 -8.42
C LYS A 144 4.36 10.99 -7.07
N PRO A 145 4.10 9.67 -7.05
CA PRO A 145 4.15 8.89 -5.83
C PRO A 145 5.54 8.96 -5.19
N ARG A 146 5.56 9.15 -3.87
CA ARG A 146 6.78 9.12 -3.05
C ARG A 146 6.79 7.87 -2.18
N THR A 147 7.87 7.66 -1.44
CA THR A 147 8.08 6.50 -0.57
C THR A 147 6.87 6.12 0.30
N ARG A 148 6.16 7.09 0.87
CA ARG A 148 4.97 6.80 1.71
C ARG A 148 3.80 6.19 0.92
N ALA A 149 3.60 6.60 -0.33
CA ALA A 149 2.54 6.07 -1.19
C ALA A 149 2.87 4.62 -1.60
N TYR A 150 4.10 4.37 -2.04
CA TYR A 150 4.59 3.02 -2.35
C TYR A 150 4.52 2.09 -1.13
N ASN A 151 4.97 2.55 0.04
CA ASN A 151 4.90 1.77 1.27
C ASN A 151 3.46 1.47 1.70
N ALA A 152 2.50 2.34 1.38
CA ALA A 152 1.08 2.11 1.66
C ALA A 152 0.51 0.96 0.81
N LEU A 153 0.77 0.97 -0.50
CA LEU A 153 0.42 -0.16 -1.38
C LEU A 153 1.13 -1.45 -0.98
N LEU A 154 2.44 -1.38 -0.75
CA LEU A 154 3.25 -2.51 -0.34
C LEU A 154 2.70 -3.15 0.94
N ARG A 155 2.30 -2.34 1.93
CA ARG A 155 1.66 -2.85 3.16
C ARG A 155 0.37 -3.61 2.86
N GLY A 156 -0.43 -3.12 1.92
CA GLY A 156 -1.65 -3.78 1.46
C GLY A 156 -1.35 -5.15 0.85
N TYR A 157 -0.42 -5.21 -0.10
CA TYR A 157 -0.03 -6.48 -0.73
C TYR A 157 0.54 -7.49 0.26
N VAL A 158 1.35 -7.04 1.21
CA VAL A 158 1.88 -7.90 2.29
C VAL A 158 0.76 -8.48 3.15
N LYS A 159 -0.23 -7.68 3.52
CA LYS A 159 -1.39 -8.16 4.30
C LYS A 159 -2.27 -9.13 3.52
N ALA A 160 -2.43 -8.91 2.22
CA ALA A 160 -3.20 -9.79 1.34
C ALA A 160 -2.44 -11.08 0.94
N GLY A 161 -1.16 -11.22 1.33
CA GLY A 161 -0.33 -12.37 0.93
C GLY A 161 0.09 -12.35 -0.54
N LEU A 162 -0.02 -11.20 -1.20
CA LEU A 162 0.24 -11.00 -2.62
C LEU A 162 1.72 -10.68 -2.86
N LEU A 163 2.58 -11.70 -2.69
CA LEU A 163 4.04 -11.52 -2.77
C LEU A 163 4.52 -10.96 -4.11
N LYS A 164 3.97 -11.42 -5.24
CA LYS A 164 4.40 -10.96 -6.57
C LYS A 164 4.12 -9.47 -6.78
N ASP A 165 2.96 -9.01 -6.31
CA ASP A 165 2.57 -7.61 -6.41
C ASP A 165 3.42 -6.74 -5.47
N ALA A 166 3.76 -7.25 -4.27
CA ALA A 166 4.72 -6.62 -3.37
C ALA A 166 6.11 -6.44 -4.02
N GLU A 167 6.64 -7.49 -4.66
CA GLU A 167 7.91 -7.42 -5.41
C GLU A 167 7.83 -6.43 -6.59
N PHE A 168 6.71 -6.42 -7.31
CA PHE A 168 6.47 -5.52 -8.42
C PHE A 168 6.47 -4.06 -7.99
N VAL A 169 5.76 -3.71 -6.92
CA VAL A 169 5.69 -2.34 -6.38
C VAL A 169 7.06 -1.82 -5.95
N VAL A 170 7.89 -2.65 -5.31
CA VAL A 170 9.26 -2.25 -4.94
C VAL A 170 10.11 -2.04 -6.20
N SER A 171 9.99 -2.91 -7.20
CA SER A 171 10.69 -2.75 -8.47
C SER A 171 10.26 -1.48 -9.21
N GLU A 172 8.97 -1.15 -9.19
CA GLU A 172 8.43 0.08 -9.79
C GLU A 172 8.90 1.33 -9.04
N MET A 173 8.93 1.28 -7.72
CA MET A 173 9.45 2.34 -6.85
C MET A 173 10.89 2.72 -7.23
N GLU A 174 11.76 1.72 -7.40
CA GLU A 174 13.15 1.92 -7.82
C GLU A 174 13.27 2.44 -9.25
N ARG A 175 12.50 1.89 -10.20
CA ARG A 175 12.47 2.38 -11.61
C ARG A 175 12.00 3.83 -11.70
N SER A 176 11.14 4.24 -10.79
CA SER A 176 10.65 5.61 -10.67
C SER A 176 11.64 6.55 -9.96
N GLY A 177 12.83 6.05 -9.58
CA GLY A 177 13.86 6.82 -8.87
C GLY A 177 13.54 7.09 -7.41
N VAL A 178 12.57 6.37 -6.82
CA VAL A 178 12.22 6.48 -5.40
C VAL A 178 12.99 5.42 -4.63
N LEU A 179 13.80 5.83 -3.67
CA LEU A 179 14.67 4.90 -2.93
C LEU A 179 13.91 4.15 -1.83
N PRO A 180 14.00 2.80 -1.77
CA PRO A 180 13.51 2.00 -0.65
C PRO A 180 14.08 2.49 0.69
N ASN A 181 13.24 2.55 1.70
CA ASN A 181 13.65 2.88 3.07
C ASN A 181 13.52 1.68 4.00
N GLU A 182 13.85 1.87 5.28
CA GLU A 182 13.75 0.84 6.32
C GLU A 182 12.38 0.14 6.34
N GLN A 183 11.31 0.90 6.20
CA GLN A 183 9.95 0.38 6.19
C GLN A 183 9.65 -0.44 4.92
N THR A 184 10.15 -0.02 3.76
CA THR A 184 10.04 -0.78 2.50
C THR A 184 10.67 -2.15 2.63
N TYR A 185 11.92 -2.21 3.13
CA TYR A 185 12.63 -3.46 3.35
C TYR A 185 11.95 -4.33 4.41
N SER A 186 11.47 -3.74 5.51
CA SER A 186 10.72 -4.47 6.54
C SER A 186 9.48 -5.15 5.97
N PHE A 187 8.69 -4.44 5.15
CA PHE A 187 7.51 -5.02 4.50
C PHE A 187 7.85 -6.10 3.50
N LEU A 188 8.92 -5.93 2.71
CA LEU A 188 9.34 -6.96 1.77
C LEU A 188 9.81 -8.24 2.49
N ILE A 189 10.54 -8.10 3.60
CA ILE A 189 10.93 -9.21 4.47
C ILE A 189 9.70 -9.90 5.08
N ASP A 190 8.68 -9.13 5.50
CA ASP A 190 7.41 -9.69 5.94
C ASP A 190 6.69 -10.44 4.83
N ALA A 191 6.67 -9.92 3.61
CA ALA A 191 6.07 -10.56 2.44
C ALA A 191 6.68 -11.95 2.22
N TYR A 192 8.01 -12.01 2.18
CA TYR A 192 8.75 -13.27 2.01
C TYR A 192 8.58 -14.19 3.21
N GLY A 193 8.58 -13.66 4.43
CA GLY A 193 8.33 -14.44 5.65
C GLY A 193 6.94 -15.09 5.65
N ASN A 194 5.90 -14.33 5.30
CA ASN A 194 4.51 -14.81 5.21
C ASN A 194 4.34 -15.85 4.10
N ALA A 195 5.05 -15.71 2.99
CA ALA A 195 5.06 -16.68 1.91
C ALA A 195 5.94 -17.92 2.20
N GLY A 196 6.59 -17.98 3.36
CA GLY A 196 7.53 -19.05 3.68
C GLY A 196 8.71 -19.10 2.72
N ARG A 197 9.28 -17.95 2.32
CA ARG A 197 10.47 -17.85 1.45
C ARG A 197 11.60 -17.14 2.19
N TRP A 198 12.12 -17.77 3.23
CA TRP A 198 13.03 -17.13 4.18
C TRP A 198 14.46 -16.95 3.65
N GLU A 199 14.93 -17.81 2.74
CA GLU A 199 16.16 -17.53 2.00
C GLU A 199 16.06 -16.21 1.22
N SER A 200 14.91 -15.94 0.58
CA SER A 200 14.65 -14.67 -0.08
C SER A 200 14.60 -13.51 0.92
N ALA A 201 13.94 -13.68 2.07
CA ALA A 201 13.94 -12.67 3.14
C ALA A 201 15.37 -12.32 3.62
N ARG A 202 16.27 -13.32 3.69
CA ARG A 202 17.68 -13.11 4.04
C ARG A 202 18.47 -12.39 2.95
N ILE A 203 18.14 -12.64 1.67
CA ILE A 203 18.73 -11.87 0.55
C ILE A 203 18.33 -10.40 0.67
N VAL A 204 17.07 -10.13 0.98
CA VAL A 204 16.57 -8.75 1.19
C VAL A 204 17.25 -8.09 2.38
N LEU A 205 17.49 -8.80 3.49
CA LEU A 205 18.27 -8.27 4.62
C LEU A 205 19.68 -7.82 4.19
N LYS A 206 20.38 -8.63 3.39
CA LYS A 206 21.71 -8.27 2.88
C LYS A 206 21.66 -7.08 1.91
N GLU A 207 20.61 -6.98 1.11
CA GLU A 207 20.38 -5.84 0.21
C GLU A 207 20.10 -4.55 0.98
N MET A 208 19.35 -4.64 2.07
CA MET A 208 19.10 -3.55 3.00
C MET A 208 20.42 -3.02 3.60
N GLU A 209 21.29 -3.92 4.09
CA GLU A 209 22.62 -3.57 4.60
C GLU A 209 23.52 -2.97 3.51
N ALA A 210 23.54 -3.58 2.31
CA ALA A 210 24.32 -3.09 1.17
C ALA A 210 23.86 -1.70 0.68
N SER A 211 22.59 -1.36 0.92
CA SER A 211 22.01 -0.05 0.64
C SER A 211 22.24 0.97 1.77
N ASN A 212 23.04 0.63 2.78
CA ASN A 212 23.28 1.43 4.00
C ASN A 212 22.00 1.75 4.79
N VAL A 213 20.97 0.91 4.67
CA VAL A 213 19.76 0.99 5.50
C VAL A 213 19.95 0.03 6.66
N GLN A 214 19.90 0.54 7.89
CA GLN A 214 20.18 -0.28 9.07
C GLN A 214 19.01 -1.21 9.40
N PRO A 215 19.21 -2.53 9.44
CA PRO A 215 18.17 -3.46 9.90
C PRO A 215 17.79 -3.17 11.35
N ASN A 216 16.50 -3.28 11.65
CA ASN A 216 15.99 -3.11 13.01
C ASN A 216 15.76 -4.47 13.70
N ALA A 217 15.43 -4.44 15.00
CA ALA A 217 15.18 -5.67 15.76
C ALA A 217 14.00 -6.49 15.22
N TYR A 218 13.01 -5.81 14.64
CA TYR A 218 11.84 -6.45 14.04
C TYR A 218 12.21 -7.35 12.86
N VAL A 219 13.02 -6.85 11.93
CA VAL A 219 13.51 -7.58 10.76
C VAL A 219 14.22 -8.87 11.15
N PHE A 220 15.18 -8.78 12.10
CA PHE A 220 15.87 -9.96 12.62
C PHE A 220 14.91 -10.94 13.30
N SER A 221 13.97 -10.44 14.11
CA SER A 221 12.98 -11.27 14.81
C SER A 221 12.07 -12.05 13.86
N ARG A 222 11.71 -11.46 12.71
CA ARG A 222 10.92 -12.15 11.68
C ARG A 222 11.68 -13.29 11.01
N ILE A 223 12.95 -13.05 10.67
CA ILE A 223 13.81 -14.10 10.11
C ILE A 223 14.07 -15.21 11.13
N LEU A 224 14.34 -14.86 12.40
CA LEU A 224 14.54 -15.81 13.49
C LEU A 224 13.30 -16.69 13.73
N SER A 225 12.11 -16.08 13.77
CA SER A 225 10.85 -16.81 13.93
C SER A 225 10.66 -17.82 12.80
N SER A 226 10.97 -17.43 11.56
CA SER A 226 10.87 -18.35 10.41
C SER A 226 11.82 -19.54 10.49
N TYR A 227 13.04 -19.39 11.02
CA TYR A 227 13.97 -20.52 11.20
C TYR A 227 13.54 -21.43 12.35
N ARG A 228 13.05 -20.84 13.45
CA ARG A 228 12.50 -21.58 14.59
C ARG A 228 11.35 -22.48 14.17
N ASP A 229 10.41 -21.94 13.41
CA ASP A 229 9.20 -22.67 13.01
C ASP A 229 9.50 -23.85 12.07
N LYS A 230 10.72 -23.93 11.49
CA LYS A 230 11.21 -25.04 10.67
C LYS A 230 12.21 -25.98 11.37
N GLY A 231 12.54 -25.72 12.63
CA GLY A 231 13.55 -26.50 13.35
C GLY A 231 14.99 -26.27 12.88
N GLU A 232 15.24 -25.23 12.09
CA GLU A 232 16.54 -24.88 11.50
C GLU A 232 17.37 -24.04 12.51
N TRP A 233 17.59 -24.57 13.70
CA TRP A 233 18.16 -23.86 14.84
C TRP A 233 19.59 -23.36 14.60
N GLN A 234 20.40 -24.06 13.81
CA GLN A 234 21.76 -23.65 13.47
C GLN A 234 21.77 -22.32 12.71
N LYS A 235 20.83 -22.16 11.76
CA LYS A 235 20.67 -20.91 11.00
C LYS A 235 20.16 -19.80 11.91
N SER A 236 19.29 -20.11 12.86
CA SER A 236 18.84 -19.13 13.88
C SER A 236 20.01 -18.56 14.69
N PHE A 237 20.99 -19.39 15.10
CA PHE A 237 22.20 -18.91 15.77
C PHE A 237 23.06 -18.00 14.88
N GLN A 238 23.15 -18.33 13.59
CA GLN A 238 23.84 -17.46 12.64
C GLN A 238 23.19 -16.06 12.57
N VAL A 239 21.86 -16.00 12.51
CA VAL A 239 21.13 -14.73 12.48
C VAL A 239 21.27 -13.95 13.80
N LEU A 240 21.30 -14.61 14.96
CA LEU A 240 21.58 -13.95 16.24
C LEU A 240 22.96 -13.29 16.26
N LYS A 241 23.97 -13.97 15.70
CA LYS A 241 25.32 -13.41 15.58
C LYS A 241 25.36 -12.23 14.60
N GLU A 242 24.65 -12.32 13.48
CA GLU A 242 24.50 -11.20 12.54
C GLU A 242 23.83 -10.00 13.22
N MET A 243 22.77 -10.24 14.01
CA MET A 243 22.06 -9.22 14.77
C MET A 243 22.97 -8.49 15.79
N GLU A 244 23.78 -9.23 16.54
CA GLU A 244 24.78 -8.66 17.46
C GLU A 244 25.85 -7.84 16.73
N ASN A 245 26.36 -8.33 15.60
CA ASN A 245 27.36 -7.63 14.79
C ASN A 245 26.82 -6.32 14.20
N SER A 246 25.52 -6.27 13.88
CA SER A 246 24.84 -5.06 13.42
C SER A 246 24.47 -4.10 14.57
N GLY A 247 24.86 -4.42 15.82
CA GLY A 247 24.62 -3.58 17.00
C GLY A 247 23.16 -3.58 17.47
N VAL A 248 22.32 -4.46 16.92
CA VAL A 248 20.91 -4.56 17.25
C VAL A 248 20.74 -5.58 18.36
N ARG A 249 20.07 -5.21 19.46
CA ARG A 249 19.79 -6.17 20.53
C ARG A 249 18.55 -7.00 20.21
N PRO A 250 18.59 -8.33 20.39
CA PRO A 250 17.41 -9.18 20.31
C PRO A 250 16.31 -8.57 21.16
N ASP A 251 15.16 -8.29 20.54
CA ASP A 251 13.99 -7.94 21.31
C ASP A 251 13.69 -9.15 22.22
N ARG A 252 13.74 -8.94 23.53
CA ARG A 252 13.39 -9.97 24.49
C ARG A 252 11.87 -10.08 24.45
N GLY A 253 11.38 -10.78 23.43
CA GLY A 253 9.96 -11.05 23.25
C GLY A 253 9.40 -11.63 24.55
N ARG A 254 8.28 -11.04 25.00
CA ARG A 254 7.52 -11.43 26.19
C ARG A 254 7.49 -12.95 26.32
N GLU A 255 7.92 -13.40 27.49
CA GLU A 255 7.84 -14.78 27.95
C GLU A 255 6.49 -15.38 27.57
N ALA A 256 6.54 -16.55 26.94
CA ALA A 256 5.41 -17.45 26.90
C ALA A 256 4.89 -17.65 28.33
N ARG A 257 3.63 -17.25 28.55
CA ARG A 257 2.82 -17.67 29.69
C ARG A 257 1.52 -18.25 29.15
#